data_AF-A0A9E3K4H8-F1
#
_entry.id   AF-A0A9E3K4H8-F1
#
_cell.length_a   1.000
_cell.length_b   1.000
_cell.length_c   1.000
_cell.angle_alpha   90.00
_cell.angle_beta   90.00
_cell.angle_gamma   90.00
#
_symmetry.space_group_name_H-M   'P 1'
#
loop_
_entity.id
_entity.type
_entity.pdbx_description
1 polymer ?
#
loop_
_entity_poly.entity_id
_entity_poly.type
_entity_poly.pdbx_seq_one_letter_code
_entity_poly.pdbx_strand_id
1 'polypeptide(L)'
;MAAGAFDLIETMRFEAIDGFVELESHLARMKASAEALGFAFDRHDCRNDLQAATFRLVEDARIRLMLSPSGARAIEVRAMPPRPQAPVDCTILPLPVAPDDPRLVHKTSDRAFLDEARHAASTFEVLFIREDGRLTEGSFTNIFVKRHGLLVTPRAGSL
;
A
#
# COMPACT_ATOMS: atom_id res chain seq x y z
N MET A 1 -16.13 9.25 8.00
CA MET A 1 -16.00 7.81 7.69
C MET A 1 -17.36 7.18 7.86
N ALA A 2 -18.03 6.78 6.76
CA ALA A 2 -19.26 6.00 6.90
C ALA A 2 -18.92 4.68 7.60
N ALA A 3 -19.79 4.21 8.49
CA ALA A 3 -19.67 2.93 9.15
C ALA A 3 -19.90 1.78 8.15
N GLY A 4 -18.91 1.52 7.31
CA GLY A 4 -18.77 0.35 6.45
C GLY A 4 -17.37 -0.22 6.71
N ALA A 5 -17.30 -1.50 7.07
CA ALA A 5 -16.08 -2.16 7.53
C ALA A 5 -15.01 -2.21 6.42
N PHE A 6 -14.10 -1.25 6.41
CA PHE A 6 -12.86 -1.35 5.66
C PHE A 6 -11.80 -2.04 6.52
N ASP A 7 -10.81 -2.61 5.86
CA ASP A 7 -9.66 -3.23 6.48
C ASP A 7 -8.42 -2.37 6.25
N LEU A 8 -7.47 -2.42 7.19
CA LEU A 8 -6.10 -2.02 6.93
C LEU A 8 -5.43 -3.07 6.06
N ILE A 9 -4.62 -2.65 5.09
CA ILE A 9 -3.92 -3.52 4.15
C ILE A 9 -2.42 -3.32 4.26
N GLU A 10 -1.69 -4.42 4.27
CA GLU A 10 -0.26 -4.44 3.94
C GLU A 10 0.00 -5.43 2.80
N THR A 11 0.81 -5.02 1.82
CA THR A 11 1.28 -5.91 0.75
C THR A 11 2.80 -5.96 0.81
N MET A 12 3.34 -7.16 1.00
CA MET A 12 4.75 -7.41 1.26
C MET A 12 5.31 -8.36 0.22
N ARG A 13 6.61 -8.22 -0.06
CA ARG A 13 7.37 -9.22 -0.79
C ARG A 13 7.96 -10.21 0.20
N PHE A 14 7.79 -11.50 -0.08
CA PHE A 14 8.47 -12.60 0.59
C PHE A 14 9.47 -13.21 -0.41
N GLU A 15 10.70 -13.35 0.02
CA GLU A 15 11.78 -14.01 -0.70
C GLU A 15 12.00 -15.39 -0.07
N ALA A 16 12.11 -16.44 -0.88
CA ALA A 16 12.20 -17.81 -0.35
C ALA A 16 13.41 -18.05 0.55
N ILE A 17 14.49 -17.29 0.32
CA ILE A 17 15.76 -17.41 1.04
C ILE A 17 15.78 -16.46 2.24
N ASP A 18 15.44 -15.19 2.03
CA ASP A 18 15.64 -14.11 3.01
C ASP A 18 14.38 -13.78 3.82
N GLY A 19 13.22 -14.30 3.43
CA GLY A 19 11.94 -14.08 4.08
C GLY A 19 11.29 -12.75 3.70
N PHE A 20 10.65 -12.09 4.67
CA PHE A 20 9.91 -10.85 4.41
C PHE A 20 10.85 -9.66 4.20
N VAL A 21 10.68 -8.96 3.08
CA VAL A 21 11.32 -7.65 2.85
C VAL A 21 10.60 -6.59 3.70
N GLU A 22 11.36 -5.81 4.49
CA GLU A 22 10.85 -4.67 5.28
C GLU A 22 9.72 -4.99 6.29
N LEU A 23 9.67 -6.23 6.81
CA LEU A 23 8.59 -6.68 7.70
C LEU A 23 8.29 -5.71 8.85
N GLU A 24 9.33 -5.26 9.54
CA GLU A 24 9.17 -4.41 10.72
C GLU A 24 8.55 -3.05 10.36
N SER A 25 8.89 -2.50 9.19
CA SER A 25 8.34 -1.26 8.62
C SER A 25 6.85 -1.42 8.27
N HIS A 26 6.48 -2.53 7.65
CA HIS A 26 5.08 -2.86 7.35
C HIS A 26 4.23 -3.00 8.62
N LEU A 27 4.72 -3.77 9.60
CA LEU A 27 4.01 -3.94 10.88
C LEU A 27 3.93 -2.63 11.69
N ALA A 28 4.94 -1.76 11.59
CA ALA A 28 4.93 -0.46 12.25
C ALA A 28 3.88 0.47 11.63
N ARG A 29 3.77 0.52 10.29
CA ARG A 29 2.75 1.30 9.59
C ARG A 29 1.34 0.81 9.90
N MET A 30 1.13 -0.51 9.87
CA MET A 30 -0.17 -1.10 10.23
C MET A 30 -0.54 -0.77 11.69
N LYS A 31 0.41 -0.89 12.64
CA LYS A 31 0.19 -0.52 14.05
C LYS A 31 -0.22 0.94 14.21
N ALA A 32 0.52 1.86 13.58
CA ALA A 32 0.22 3.29 13.66
C ALA A 32 -1.17 3.62 13.07
N SER A 33 -1.54 2.96 11.97
CA SER A 33 -2.87 3.12 11.37
C SER A 33 -3.97 2.50 12.25
N ALA A 34 -3.69 1.36 12.89
CA ALA A 34 -4.62 0.71 13.79
C ALA A 34 -4.89 1.57 15.04
N GLU A 35 -3.85 2.15 15.63
CA GLU A 35 -3.97 3.09 16.76
C GLU A 35 -4.77 4.33 16.38
N ALA A 36 -4.49 4.92 15.21
CA ALA A 36 -5.18 6.13 14.73
C ALA A 36 -6.67 5.90 14.43
N LEU A 37 -7.04 4.70 13.96
CA LEU A 37 -8.40 4.37 13.50
C LEU A 37 -9.20 3.50 14.48
N GLY A 38 -8.61 3.12 15.62
CA GLY A 38 -9.28 2.33 16.66
C GLY A 38 -9.41 0.83 16.33
N PHE A 39 -8.48 0.25 15.57
CA PHE A 39 -8.45 -1.18 15.28
C PHE A 39 -7.72 -1.93 16.39
N ALA A 40 -8.22 -3.11 16.76
CA ALA A 40 -7.45 -4.02 17.61
C ALA A 40 -6.27 -4.60 16.81
N PHE A 41 -5.05 -4.48 17.32
CA PHE A 41 -3.87 -5.02 16.65
C PHE A 41 -2.82 -5.51 17.64
N ASP A 42 -2.56 -6.82 17.62
CA ASP A 42 -1.42 -7.42 18.29
C ASP A 42 -0.30 -7.69 17.27
N ARG A 43 0.83 -7.00 17.45
CA ARG A 43 1.99 -7.10 16.55
C ARG A 43 2.63 -8.49 16.61
N HIS A 44 2.68 -9.11 17.79
CA HIS A 44 3.35 -10.38 18.01
C HIS A 44 2.54 -11.51 17.36
N ASP A 45 1.23 -11.56 17.60
CA ASP A 45 0.35 -12.56 16.99
C ASP A 45 0.32 -12.41 15.46
N CYS A 46 0.28 -11.17 14.95
CA CYS A 46 0.35 -10.94 13.52
C CYS A 46 1.65 -11.48 12.90
N ARG A 47 2.78 -11.36 13.59
CA ARG A 47 4.06 -11.92 13.13
C ARG A 47 4.02 -13.45 13.10
N ASN A 48 3.44 -14.08 14.12
CA ASN A 48 3.31 -15.53 14.19
C ASN A 48 2.41 -16.05 13.06
N ASP A 49 1.29 -15.38 12.77
CA ASP A 49 0.40 -15.73 11.67
C ASP A 49 1.10 -15.61 10.31
N LEU A 50 1.90 -14.55 10.11
CA LEU A 50 2.70 -14.38 8.89
C LEU A 50 3.72 -15.50 8.72
N GLN A 51 4.44 -15.86 9.78
CA GLN A 51 5.38 -17.00 9.75
C GLN A 51 4.67 -18.32 9.44
N ALA A 52 3.52 -18.58 10.06
CA ALA A 52 2.72 -19.77 9.81
C ALA A 52 2.17 -19.82 8.38
N ALA A 53 1.89 -18.67 7.77
CA ALA A 53 1.45 -18.59 6.37
C ALA A 53 2.60 -18.83 5.37
N THR A 54 3.85 -18.54 5.75
CA THR A 54 4.98 -18.55 4.80
C THR A 54 6.02 -19.65 5.02
N PHE A 55 6.00 -20.41 6.13
CA PHE A 55 7.09 -21.35 6.48
C PHE A 55 7.35 -22.47 5.47
N ARG A 56 6.38 -22.79 4.58
CA ARG A 56 6.53 -23.82 3.54
C ARG A 56 6.80 -23.25 2.15
N LEU A 57 6.89 -21.94 2.01
CA LEU A 57 7.13 -21.32 0.71
C LEU A 57 8.58 -21.54 0.29
N VAL A 58 8.73 -22.08 -0.92
CA VAL A 58 10.03 -22.35 -1.56
C VAL A 58 10.28 -21.45 -2.77
N GLU A 59 9.32 -20.59 -3.10
CA GLU A 59 9.40 -19.58 -4.16
C GLU A 59 9.06 -18.20 -3.59
N ASP A 60 9.55 -17.15 -4.26
CA ASP A 60 9.18 -15.77 -3.96
C ASP A 60 7.66 -15.58 -4.08
N ALA A 61 7.09 -14.86 -3.11
CA ALA A 61 5.66 -14.65 -3.03
C ALA A 61 5.29 -13.20 -2.72
N ARG A 62 4.12 -12.80 -3.20
CA ARG A 62 3.42 -11.59 -2.75
C ARG A 62 2.50 -12.00 -1.61
N ILE A 63 2.69 -11.38 -0.45
CA ILE A 63 1.88 -11.59 0.74
C ILE A 63 0.99 -10.37 0.94
N ARG A 64 -0.32 -10.56 1.02
CA ARG A 64 -1.27 -9.50 1.38
C ARG A 64 -1.89 -9.81 2.74
N LEU A 65 -1.65 -8.93 3.70
CA LEU A 65 -2.25 -8.95 5.02
C LEU A 65 -3.40 -7.95 5.06
N MET A 66 -4.55 -8.39 5.57
CA MET A 66 -5.71 -7.53 5.84
C MET A 66 -6.03 -7.63 7.32
N LEU A 67 -6.32 -6.49 7.95
CA LEU A 67 -6.71 -6.38 9.35
C LEU A 67 -8.05 -5.66 9.44
N SER A 68 -9.04 -6.36 9.99
CA SER A 68 -10.36 -5.79 10.28
C SER A 68 -10.39 -5.02 11.60
N PRO A 69 -11.42 -4.18 11.85
CA PRO A 69 -11.52 -3.41 13.09
C PRO A 69 -11.49 -4.26 14.37
N SER A 70 -12.01 -5.50 14.33
CA SER A 70 -12.02 -6.43 15.46
C SER A 70 -10.66 -7.05 15.78
N GLY A 71 -9.68 -6.85 14.90
CA GLY A 71 -8.37 -7.49 14.97
C GLY A 71 -8.28 -8.84 14.28
N ALA A 72 -9.39 -9.31 13.66
CA ALA A 72 -9.32 -10.48 12.79
C ALA A 72 -8.44 -10.18 11.56
N ARG A 73 -7.57 -11.13 11.23
CA ARG A 73 -6.56 -11.03 10.17
C ARG A 73 -6.83 -12.05 9.08
N ALA A 74 -6.60 -11.63 7.84
CA ALA A 74 -6.58 -12.52 6.69
C ALA A 74 -5.25 -12.35 5.96
N ILE A 75 -4.60 -13.47 5.61
CA ILE A 75 -3.33 -13.49 4.89
C ILE A 75 -3.55 -14.22 3.57
N GLU A 76 -3.28 -13.52 2.48
CA GLU A 76 -3.34 -14.05 1.12
C GLU A 76 -1.92 -14.21 0.58
N VAL A 77 -1.60 -15.42 0.11
CA VAL A 77 -0.34 -15.74 -0.54
C VAL A 77 -0.58 -15.91 -2.03
N ARG A 78 0.19 -15.18 -2.85
CA ARG A 78 0.15 -15.26 -4.31
C ARG A 78 1.57 -15.35 -4.87
N ALA A 79 1.71 -15.94 -6.05
CA ALA A 79 2.95 -15.87 -6.80
C ALA A 79 3.34 -14.40 -7.04
N MET A 80 4.64 -14.11 -7.09
CA MET A 80 5.10 -12.78 -7.47
C MET A 80 4.66 -12.45 -8.90
N PRO A 81 4.08 -11.26 -9.14
CA PRO A 81 3.78 -10.83 -10.50
C PRO A 81 5.08 -10.64 -11.29
N PRO A 82 5.05 -10.83 -12.63
CA PRO A 82 6.21 -10.51 -13.46
C PRO A 82 6.56 -9.03 -13.32
N ARG A 83 7.86 -8.74 -13.32
CA ARG A 83 8.34 -7.36 -13.33
C ARG A 83 7.96 -6.73 -14.69
N PRO A 84 7.34 -5.54 -14.72
CA PRO A 84 7.06 -4.87 -15.98
C PRO A 84 8.37 -4.51 -16.70
N GLN A 85 8.35 -4.56 -18.03
CA GLN A 85 9.46 -4.07 -18.83
C GLN A 85 9.52 -2.54 -18.72
N ALA A 86 10.70 -2.01 -18.41
CA ALA A 86 10.91 -0.57 -18.30
C ALA A 86 11.33 0.05 -19.66
N PRO A 87 10.93 1.30 -19.96
CA PRO A 87 10.07 2.16 -19.15
C PRO A 87 8.60 1.72 -19.20
N VAL A 88 7.82 2.15 -18.20
CA VAL A 88 6.36 1.98 -18.17
C VAL A 88 5.69 3.32 -18.42
N ASP A 89 4.54 3.29 -19.09
CA ASP A 89 3.73 4.49 -19.29
C ASP A 89 2.87 4.78 -18.06
N CYS A 90 2.71 6.06 -17.75
CA CYS A 90 1.85 6.53 -16.67
C CYS A 90 0.89 7.62 -17.17
N THR A 91 -0.34 7.63 -16.67
CA THR A 91 -1.31 8.72 -16.88
C THR A 91 -1.32 9.64 -15.67
N ILE A 92 -1.36 10.96 -15.88
CA ILE A 92 -1.55 11.92 -14.78
C ILE A 92 -3.02 12.36 -14.75
N LEU A 93 -3.69 12.20 -13.61
CA LEU A 93 -5.08 12.58 -13.41
C LEU A 93 -5.23 13.53 -12.21
N PRO A 94 -6.26 14.38 -12.17
CA PRO A 94 -6.63 15.11 -10.97
C PRO A 94 -6.88 14.14 -9.80
N LEU A 95 -6.45 14.50 -8.59
CA LEU A 95 -6.77 13.75 -7.38
C LEU A 95 -8.30 13.73 -7.19
N PRO A 96 -8.96 12.56 -7.15
CA PRO A 96 -10.43 12.48 -7.17
C PRO A 96 -11.07 12.66 -5.78
N VAL A 97 -10.27 13.09 -4.79
CA VAL A 97 -10.69 13.31 -3.40
C VAL A 97 -10.04 14.59 -2.87
N ALA A 98 -10.58 15.11 -1.77
CA ALA A 98 -10.00 16.27 -1.10
C ALA A 98 -8.58 15.94 -0.58
N PRO A 99 -7.63 16.87 -0.62
CA PRO A 99 -6.26 16.61 -0.15
C PRO A 99 -6.13 16.25 1.35
N ASP A 100 -7.15 16.59 2.15
CA ASP A 100 -7.27 16.25 3.57
C ASP A 100 -8.10 14.98 3.83
N ASP A 101 -8.45 14.22 2.78
CA ASP A 101 -9.17 12.96 2.91
C ASP A 101 -8.31 11.94 3.70
N PRO A 102 -8.81 11.40 4.83
CA PRO A 102 -8.04 10.51 5.69
C PRO A 102 -7.62 9.20 4.99
N ARG A 103 -8.29 8.82 3.90
CA ARG A 103 -7.97 7.61 3.11
C ARG A 103 -6.65 7.75 2.34
N LEU A 104 -6.10 8.97 2.23
CA LEU A 104 -4.80 9.23 1.63
C LEU A 104 -3.63 8.95 2.60
N VAL A 105 -3.90 8.89 3.90
CA VAL A 105 -2.87 8.68 4.92
C VAL A 105 -2.74 7.21 5.30
N HIS A 106 -3.87 6.50 5.34
CA HIS A 106 -3.93 5.11 5.78
C HIS A 106 -4.14 4.17 4.61
N LYS A 107 -3.34 3.09 4.57
CA LYS A 107 -3.46 2.05 3.56
C LYS A 107 -4.67 1.16 3.88
N THR A 108 -5.83 1.52 3.35
CA THR A 108 -7.09 0.81 3.61
C THR A 108 -7.63 0.09 2.37
N SER A 109 -8.65 -0.76 2.56
CA SER A 109 -9.47 -1.31 1.48
C SER A 109 -10.50 -0.31 0.93
N ASP A 110 -10.75 0.82 1.59
CA ASP A 110 -11.57 1.93 1.08
C ASP A 110 -10.73 2.82 0.15
N ARG A 111 -10.49 2.29 -1.04
CA ARG A 111 -9.60 2.88 -2.06
C ARG A 111 -10.18 2.80 -3.47
N ALA A 112 -11.51 2.68 -3.58
CA ALA A 112 -12.21 2.55 -4.85
C ALA A 112 -11.83 3.69 -5.82
N PHE A 113 -11.71 4.93 -5.32
CA PHE A 113 -11.30 6.09 -6.13
C PHE A 113 -9.92 5.93 -6.79
N LEU A 114 -8.96 5.27 -6.15
CA LEU A 114 -7.65 4.97 -6.75
C LEU A 114 -7.76 3.86 -7.79
N ASP A 115 -8.48 2.79 -7.44
CA ASP A 115 -8.59 1.60 -8.27
C ASP A 115 -9.43 1.89 -9.53
N GLU A 116 -10.54 2.61 -9.43
CA GLU A 116 -11.36 3.06 -10.57
C GLU A 116 -10.55 3.93 -11.53
N ALA A 117 -9.80 4.91 -11.03
CA ALA A 117 -8.93 5.74 -11.85
C ALA A 117 -7.87 4.90 -12.60
N ARG A 118 -7.24 3.93 -11.92
CA ARG A 118 -6.29 3.00 -12.53
C ARG A 118 -6.95 2.12 -13.58
N HIS A 119 -8.12 1.53 -13.28
CA HIS A 119 -8.82 0.62 -14.19
C HIS A 119 -9.36 1.33 -15.43
N ALA A 120 -9.69 2.62 -15.33
CA ALA A 120 -10.08 3.43 -16.47
C ALA A 120 -8.90 3.85 -17.35
N ALA A 121 -7.68 3.86 -16.81
CA ALA A 121 -6.47 4.17 -17.56
C ALA A 121 -5.96 2.95 -18.34
N SER A 122 -5.36 3.19 -19.52
CA SER A 122 -4.71 2.15 -20.33
C SER A 122 -3.19 2.12 -20.15
N THR A 123 -2.70 2.68 -19.04
CA THR A 123 -1.27 2.78 -18.70
C THR A 123 -0.94 1.87 -17.52
N PHE A 124 0.35 1.68 -17.23
CA PHE A 124 0.78 0.82 -16.13
C PHE A 124 0.37 1.38 -14.77
N GLU A 125 0.42 2.71 -14.62
CA GLU A 125 0.12 3.40 -13.37
C GLU A 125 -0.55 4.75 -13.64
N VAL A 126 -1.37 5.17 -12.69
CA VAL A 126 -1.97 6.51 -12.65
C VAL A 126 -1.29 7.29 -11.54
N LEU A 127 -0.80 8.48 -11.86
CA LEU A 127 -0.26 9.46 -10.92
C LEU A 127 -1.30 10.55 -10.66
N PHE A 128 -1.40 11.01 -9.42
CA PHE A 128 -2.37 12.03 -9.06
C PHE A 128 -1.73 13.41 -8.86
N ILE A 129 -2.37 14.43 -9.43
CA ILE A 129 -1.99 15.84 -9.30
C ILE A 129 -3.08 16.63 -8.58
N ARG A 130 -2.67 17.58 -7.75
CA ARG A 130 -3.54 18.50 -7.03
C ARG A 130 -3.89 19.72 -7.88
N GLU A 131 -4.88 20.48 -7.42
CA GLU A 131 -5.26 21.76 -8.01
C GLU A 131 -4.13 22.80 -7.99
N ASP A 132 -3.22 22.73 -7.01
CA ASP A 132 -2.03 23.59 -6.92
C ASP A 132 -0.87 23.15 -7.84
N GLY A 133 -1.10 22.13 -8.69
CA GLY A 133 -0.12 21.61 -9.64
C GLY A 133 0.94 20.69 -9.02
N ARG A 134 0.83 20.34 -7.73
CA ARG A 134 1.77 19.40 -7.10
C ARG A 134 1.35 17.95 -7.32
N LEU A 135 2.32 17.11 -7.70
CA LEU A 135 2.16 15.66 -7.72
C LEU A 135 2.10 15.10 -6.30
N THR A 136 1.33 14.03 -6.14
CA THR A 136 1.14 13.31 -4.88
C THR A 136 1.84 11.95 -4.94
N GLU A 137 1.13 10.89 -5.32
CA GLU A 137 1.63 9.54 -5.51
C GLU A 137 0.91 8.86 -6.69
N GLY A 138 1.27 7.61 -6.95
CA GLY A 138 0.56 6.74 -7.87
C GLY A 138 -0.58 5.99 -7.18
N SER A 139 -1.42 5.30 -7.95
CA SER A 139 -2.52 4.53 -7.37
C SER A 139 -2.03 3.36 -6.48
N PHE A 140 -0.85 2.79 -6.75
CA PHE A 140 -0.22 1.77 -5.90
C PHE A 140 1.29 1.96 -5.71
N THR A 141 1.83 3.13 -6.04
CA THR A 141 3.27 3.44 -6.01
C THR A 141 3.54 4.85 -5.48
N ASN A 142 4.77 5.11 -5.01
CA ASN A 142 5.24 6.47 -4.69
C ASN A 142 6.13 7.01 -5.82
N ILE A 143 6.17 8.33 -5.98
CA ILE A 143 6.94 9.00 -7.04
C ILE A 143 8.32 9.42 -6.52
N PHE A 144 9.37 9.08 -7.26
CA PHE A 144 10.73 9.60 -7.03
C PHE A 144 11.29 10.18 -8.33
N VAL A 145 11.84 11.39 -8.26
CA VAL A 145 12.46 12.08 -9.40
C VAL A 145 13.92 12.37 -9.08
N LYS A 146 14.83 12.02 -9.99
CA LYS A 146 16.25 12.34 -9.83
C LYS A 146 16.48 13.83 -10.11
N ARG A 147 16.98 14.58 -9.12
CA ARG A 147 17.39 15.99 -9.25
C ARG A 147 18.71 16.21 -8.52
N HIS A 148 19.69 16.79 -9.21
CA HIS A 148 21.03 17.08 -8.64
C HIS A 148 21.67 15.87 -7.93
N GLY A 149 21.52 14.67 -8.50
CA GLY A 149 22.05 13.42 -7.92
C GLY A 149 21.23 12.81 -6.78
N LEU A 150 20.15 13.45 -6.34
CA LEU A 150 19.26 12.98 -5.27
C LEU A 150 17.93 12.49 -5.84
N LEU A 151 17.30 11.53 -5.18
CA LEU A 151 15.89 11.19 -5.41
C LEU A 151 15.02 12.10 -4.54
N VAL A 152 14.23 12.97 -5.18
CA VAL A 152 13.22 13.78 -4.51
C VAL A 152 11.85 13.15 -4.68
N THR A 153 11.03 13.20 -3.63
CA THR A 153 9.65 12.68 -3.61
C THR A 153 8.71 13.75 -3.05
N PRO A 154 7.42 13.76 -3.43
CA PRO A 154 6.42 14.60 -2.79
C PRO A 154 6.45 14.46 -1.26
N ARG A 155 6.18 15.56 -0.55
CA ARG A 155 6.22 15.56 0.92
C ARG A 155 5.05 14.74 1.48
N ALA A 156 5.30 13.92 2.49
CA ALA A 156 4.26 13.24 3.25
C ALA A 156 3.51 14.25 4.16
N GLY A 157 2.22 14.02 4.41
CA GLY A 157 1.36 14.85 5.27
C GLY A 157 0.01 15.17 4.65
N SER A 158 -0.79 16.05 5.27
CA SER A 158 -2.01 16.58 4.63
C SER A 158 -1.60 17.22 3.31
N LEU A 159 -2.21 16.76 2.21
CA LEU A 159 -1.78 17.16 0.88
C LEU A 159 -2.10 18.64 0.66
#